data_AF-A0A8X6T7K3-F1
#
_entry.id   AF-A0A8X6T7K3-F1
#
_cell.length_a   1.000
_cell.length_b   1.000
_cell.length_c   1.000
_cell.angle_alpha   90.00
_cell.angle_beta   90.00
_cell.angle_gamma   90.00
#
_symmetry.space_group_name_H-M   'P 1'
#
loop_
_entity.id
_entity.type
_entity.pdbx_description
1 polymer ?
#
loop_
_entity_poly.entity_id
_entity_poly.type
_entity_poly.pdbx_seq_one_letter_code
_entity_poly.pdbx_strand_id
1 'polypeptide(L)'
;MLEEVKTETTDNELKRPVYYLPQQVSDDEPCVYKKPKLQVFRFNRVKFGVSSSPFLLAATIRHHIEKYKHEFPDTVELLDRSFYVDDLISGGNEFEKALQTSRRAKYIMEAAGMDLRKWITNDANLMEQWKKEKFDVHPVHETVSLGTNETKVLGLS
;
A
#
# COMPACT_ATOMS: atom_id res chain seq x y z
N MET A 1 -3.57 -13.55 -4.66
CA MET A 1 -4.49 -14.29 -5.54
C MET A 1 -5.64 -14.81 -4.69
N LEU A 2 -6.85 -14.77 -5.23
CA LEU A 2 -8.05 -15.36 -4.65
C LEU A 2 -8.10 -16.83 -5.05
N GLU A 3 -8.67 -17.69 -4.21
CA GLU A 3 -8.94 -19.08 -4.56
C GLU A 3 -10.45 -19.34 -4.57
N GLU A 4 -10.87 -20.20 -5.51
CA GLU A 4 -12.26 -20.62 -5.68
C GLU A 4 -12.59 -21.67 -4.61
N VAL A 5 -13.64 -21.41 -3.82
CA VAL A 5 -14.08 -22.35 -2.78
C VAL A 5 -15.13 -23.29 -3.38
N LYS A 6 -14.86 -24.60 -3.38
CA LYS A 6 -15.91 -25.61 -3.62
C LYS A 6 -16.84 -25.60 -2.41
N THR A 7 -18.05 -25.04 -2.55
CA THR A 7 -19.03 -25.02 -1.46
C THR A 7 -20.05 -26.15 -1.66
N GLU A 8 -20.08 -27.13 -0.76
CA GLU A 8 -21.31 -27.85 -0.45
C GLU A 8 -22.16 -26.93 0.42
N THR A 9 -23.32 -26.55 -0.12
CA THR A 9 -24.30 -25.67 0.50
C THR A 9 -24.89 -26.31 1.74
N THR A 10 -24.62 -25.74 2.91
CA THR A 10 -25.55 -25.75 4.04
C THR A 10 -25.70 -24.31 4.55
N ASP A 11 -26.95 -23.86 4.57
CA ASP A 11 -27.37 -22.53 4.98
C ASP A 11 -26.93 -22.22 6.42
N ASN A 12 -26.09 -21.18 6.60
CA ASN A 12 -26.42 -20.08 7.49
C ASN A 12 -25.42 -18.92 7.37
N GLU A 13 -25.98 -17.76 7.00
CA GLU A 13 -25.60 -16.39 7.33
C GLU A 13 -24.13 -15.95 7.30
N LEU A 14 -23.82 -15.16 6.26
CA LEU A 14 -23.19 -13.83 6.38
C LEU A 14 -23.32 -13.14 5.02
N LYS A 15 -23.99 -11.97 4.97
CA LYS A 15 -24.20 -11.17 3.76
C LYS A 15 -22.85 -10.73 3.18
N ARG A 16 -22.26 -11.55 2.31
CA ARG A 16 -21.05 -11.22 1.55
C ARG A 16 -21.45 -10.51 0.25
N PRO A 17 -20.75 -9.45 -0.16
CA PRO A 17 -20.98 -8.85 -1.46
C PRO A 17 -20.68 -9.88 -2.56
N VAL A 18 -21.69 -10.15 -3.39
CA VAL A 18 -21.60 -11.04 -4.55
C VAL A 18 -21.36 -10.17 -5.78
N TYR A 19 -20.27 -10.43 -6.50
CA TYR A 19 -19.97 -9.76 -7.76
C TYR A 19 -20.42 -10.65 -8.93
N TYR A 20 -21.22 -10.11 -9.85
CA TYR A 20 -21.67 -10.80 -11.07
C TYR A 20 -20.90 -10.29 -12.28
N LEU A 21 -20.45 -11.20 -13.16
CA LEU A 21 -19.89 -10.84 -14.47
C LEU A 21 -21.02 -10.79 -15.53
N PRO A 22 -21.05 -9.80 -16.44
CA PRO A 22 -22.03 -9.76 -17.52
C PRO A 22 -21.77 -10.88 -18.54
N GLN A 23 -22.79 -11.65 -18.90
CA GLN A 23 -22.74 -12.61 -20.01
C GLN A 23 -23.36 -11.98 -21.27
N GLN A 24 -22.69 -12.13 -22.42
CA GLN A 24 -23.19 -11.70 -23.72
C GLN A 24 -24.33 -12.63 -24.18
N VAL A 25 -25.46 -12.08 -24.62
CA VAL A 25 -26.65 -12.82 -25.05
C VAL A 25 -26.80 -12.66 -26.57
N SER A 26 -27.02 -13.76 -27.30
CA SER A 26 -27.40 -13.79 -28.72
C SER A 26 -28.93 -13.86 -28.87
N ASP A 27 -29.48 -13.19 -29.88
CA ASP A 27 -30.89 -12.76 -29.95
C ASP A 27 -31.97 -13.84 -30.26
N ASP A 28 -31.62 -15.12 -30.45
CA ASP A 28 -32.56 -16.12 -31.02
C ASP A 28 -32.97 -17.30 -30.08
N GLU A 29 -32.78 -17.21 -28.76
CA GLU A 29 -33.34 -18.20 -27.81
C GLU A 29 -34.32 -17.56 -26.80
N PRO A 30 -35.41 -18.26 -26.41
CA PRO A 30 -36.33 -17.77 -25.39
C PRO A 30 -35.53 -17.48 -24.12
N CYS A 31 -35.71 -16.28 -23.57
CA CYS A 31 -34.95 -15.75 -22.45
C CYS A 31 -35.16 -16.54 -21.14
N VAL A 32 -34.66 -17.77 -21.09
CA VAL A 32 -34.38 -18.46 -19.85
C VAL A 32 -33.24 -17.68 -19.25
N TYR A 33 -33.55 -16.74 -18.35
CA TYR A 33 -32.58 -16.10 -17.47
C TYR A 33 -31.88 -17.21 -16.67
N LYS A 34 -30.83 -17.80 -17.26
CA LYS A 34 -29.95 -18.72 -16.56
C LYS A 34 -29.33 -17.89 -15.45
N LYS A 35 -29.67 -18.21 -14.19
CA LYS A 35 -29.03 -17.57 -13.05
C LYS A 35 -27.51 -17.71 -13.24
N PRO A 36 -26.76 -16.60 -13.25
CA PRO A 36 -25.32 -16.69 -13.41
C PRO A 36 -24.74 -17.59 -12.32
N LYS A 37 -23.78 -18.44 -12.68
CA LYS A 37 -23.13 -19.36 -11.74
C LYS A 37 -22.43 -18.53 -10.66
N LEU A 38 -22.89 -18.66 -9.42
CA LEU A 38 -22.28 -18.00 -8.27
C LEU A 38 -20.86 -18.54 -8.07
N GLN A 39 -19.86 -17.66 -8.13
CA GLN A 39 -18.48 -17.98 -7.77
C GLN A 39 -18.14 -17.30 -6.44
N VAL A 40 -17.66 -18.09 -5.48
CA VAL A 40 -17.28 -17.61 -4.14
C VAL A 40 -15.78 -17.66 -4.00
N PHE A 41 -15.18 -16.50 -3.73
CA PHE A 41 -13.76 -16.35 -3.53
C PHE A 41 -13.41 -16.10 -2.07
N ARG A 42 -12.23 -16.60 -1.65
CA ARG A 42 -11.62 -16.28 -0.36
C ARG A 42 -10.30 -15.56 -0.57
N PHE A 43 -10.04 -14.58 0.28
CA PHE A 43 -8.75 -13.89 0.31
C PHE A 43 -7.74 -14.70 1.10
N ASN A 44 -6.57 -14.91 0.51
CA ASN A 44 -5.43 -15.59 1.15
C ASN A 44 -4.47 -14.60 1.84
N ARG A 45 -4.84 -13.33 1.90
CA ARG A 45 -4.09 -12.24 2.52
C ARG A 45 -5.05 -11.33 3.28
N VAL A 46 -4.51 -10.60 4.24
CA VAL A 46 -5.23 -9.55 4.95
C VAL A 46 -5.75 -8.54 3.92
N LYS A 47 -7.07 -8.28 3.95
CA LYS A 47 -7.73 -7.40 2.98
C LYS A 47 -7.53 -5.94 3.36
N PHE A 48 -7.48 -5.06 2.36
CA PHE A 48 -7.75 -3.65 2.60
C PHE A 48 -9.21 -3.45 3.04
N GLY A 49 -9.44 -2.49 3.94
CA GLY A 49 -10.79 -2.08 4.34
C GLY A 49 -11.47 -2.94 5.42
N VAL A 50 -10.81 -3.96 5.99
CA VAL A 50 -11.32 -4.55 7.25
C VAL A 50 -10.72 -3.81 8.45
N SER A 51 -11.52 -3.63 9.50
CA SER A 51 -11.18 -2.79 10.66
C SER A 51 -9.89 -3.23 11.39
N SER A 52 -9.57 -4.52 11.35
CA SER A 52 -8.38 -5.07 12.00
C SER A 52 -7.10 -4.94 11.16
N SER A 53 -7.18 -4.65 9.86
CA SER A 53 -6.02 -4.64 8.97
C SER A 53 -4.94 -3.64 9.35
N PRO A 54 -5.27 -2.37 9.69
CA PRO A 54 -4.26 -1.39 10.07
C PRO A 54 -3.48 -1.83 11.31
N PHE A 55 -4.18 -2.42 12.29
CA PHE A 55 -3.54 -2.94 13.51
C PHE A 55 -2.57 -4.09 13.19
N LEU A 56 -3.01 -5.07 12.38
CA LEU A 56 -2.17 -6.21 12.02
C LEU A 56 -0.92 -5.75 11.25
N LEU A 57 -1.06 -4.79 10.34
CA LEU A 57 0.06 -4.22 9.61
C LEU A 57 1.04 -3.50 10.56
N ALA A 58 0.54 -2.59 11.40
CA ALA A 58 1.37 -1.84 12.34
C ALA A 58 2.10 -2.76 13.33
N ALA A 59 1.43 -3.78 13.87
CA ALA A 59 2.05 -4.77 14.75
C ALA A 59 3.14 -5.57 14.04
N THR A 60 2.91 -5.95 12.78
CA THR A 60 3.90 -6.67 11.95
C THR A 60 5.12 -5.78 11.68
N ILE A 61 4.92 -4.54 11.25
CA ILE A 61 6.01 -3.59 11.01
C ILE A 61 6.85 -3.41 12.28
N ARG A 62 6.21 -3.13 13.43
CA ARG A 62 6.90 -3.00 14.73
C ARG A 62 7.75 -4.20 15.09
N HIS A 63 7.21 -5.41 14.90
CA HIS A 63 7.94 -6.64 15.15
C HIS A 63 9.21 -6.77 14.30
N HIS A 64 9.15 -6.34 13.04
CA HIS A 64 10.29 -6.42 12.13
C HIS A 64 11.35 -5.35 12.42
N ILE A 65 10.95 -4.10 12.65
CA ILE A 65 11.90 -2.99 12.87
C ILE A 65 12.65 -3.12 14.21
N GLU A 66 12.03 -3.68 15.26
CA GLU A 66 12.67 -3.82 16.59
C GLU A 66 13.96 -4.65 16.54
N LYS A 67 14.09 -5.58 15.58
CA LYS A 67 15.30 -6.39 15.37
C LYS A 67 16.54 -5.54 15.06
N TYR A 68 16.34 -4.35 14.50
CA TYR A 68 17.41 -3.45 14.07
C TYR A 68 17.69 -2.32 15.06
N LYS A 69 17.04 -2.32 16.24
CA LYS A 69 17.14 -1.22 17.20
C LYS A 69 18.54 -0.97 17.73
N HIS A 70 19.35 -2.03 17.83
CA HIS A 70 20.75 -1.91 18.25
C HIS A 70 21.67 -1.40 17.15
N GLU A 71 21.34 -1.64 15.88
CA GLU A 71 22.17 -1.28 14.73
C GLU A 71 21.81 0.10 14.17
N PHE A 72 20.51 0.40 14.08
CA PHE A 72 19.96 1.63 13.51
C PHE A 72 18.91 2.27 14.43
N PRO A 73 19.25 2.65 15.67
CA PRO A 73 18.28 3.15 16.66
C PRO A 73 17.44 4.33 16.13
N ASP A 74 18.09 5.32 15.51
CA ASP A 74 17.42 6.50 14.96
C ASP A 74 16.44 6.14 13.83
N THR A 75 16.81 5.18 12.98
CA THR A 75 15.94 4.76 11.86
C THR A 75 14.76 3.95 12.38
N VAL A 76 14.96 3.09 13.38
CA VAL A 76 13.86 2.33 14.01
C VAL A 76 12.88 3.26 14.72
N GLU A 77 13.37 4.25 15.46
CA GLU A 77 12.50 5.25 16.12
C GLU A 77 11.70 6.06 15.10
N LEU A 78 12.34 6.45 13.99
CA LEU A 78 11.66 7.14 12.89
C LEU A 78 10.58 6.25 12.26
N LEU A 79 10.91 5.00 11.90
CA LEU A 79 9.94 4.09 11.31
C LEU A 79 8.74 3.84 12.23
N ASP A 80 8.96 3.65 13.54
CA ASP A 80 7.86 3.40 14.49
C ASP A 80 6.86 4.57 14.60
N ARG A 81 7.32 5.80 14.36
CA ARG A 81 6.51 7.03 14.49
C ARG A 81 5.96 7.57 13.18
N SER A 82 6.58 7.22 12.05
CA SER A 82 6.35 7.88 10.77
C SER A 82 5.42 7.12 9.81
N PHE A 83 4.88 5.96 10.20
CA PHE A 83 3.87 5.26 9.38
C PHE A 83 2.46 5.82 9.60
N TYR A 84 1.81 6.23 8.51
CA TYR A 84 0.38 6.42 8.41
C TYR A 84 -0.24 5.23 7.66
N VAL A 85 -0.75 4.25 8.41
CA VAL A 85 -1.22 2.95 7.87
C VAL A 85 -0.10 2.25 7.09
N ASP A 86 -0.11 2.30 5.76
CA ASP A 86 0.90 1.72 4.87
C ASP A 86 1.87 2.75 4.27
N ASP A 87 1.64 4.05 4.48
CA ASP A 87 2.49 5.12 3.96
C ASP A 87 3.55 5.55 4.98
N LEU A 88 4.83 5.55 4.58
CA LEU A 88 5.92 6.11 5.38
C LEU A 88 6.05 7.61 5.07
N ILE A 89 5.78 8.45 6.06
CA ILE A 89 5.83 9.91 5.93
C ILE A 89 6.84 10.46 6.93
N SER A 90 7.99 10.93 6.44
CA SER A 90 9.04 11.47 7.30
C SER A 90 9.77 12.65 6.65
N GLY A 91 10.37 13.50 7.49
CA GLY A 91 11.24 14.60 7.06
C GLY A 91 12.65 14.49 7.64
N GLY A 92 13.54 15.36 7.16
CA GLY A 92 14.90 15.52 7.67
C GLY A 92 15.49 16.85 7.22
N ASN A 93 16.34 17.45 8.04
CA ASN A 93 16.91 18.78 7.80
C ASN A 93 18.25 18.75 7.04
N GLU A 94 18.83 17.56 6.89
CA GLU A 94 20.15 17.36 6.32
C GLU A 94 20.08 16.28 5.24
N PHE A 95 20.63 16.61 4.06
CA PHE A 95 20.66 15.71 2.90
C PHE A 95 21.26 14.34 3.24
N GLU A 96 22.45 14.31 3.85
CA GLU A 96 23.15 13.04 4.13
C GLU A 96 22.38 12.18 5.13
N LYS A 97 21.80 12.80 6.18
CA LYS A 97 20.99 12.08 7.16
C LYS A 97 19.71 11.51 6.54
N ALA A 98 19.03 12.27 5.68
CA ALA A 98 17.85 11.81 4.97
C ALA A 98 18.18 10.66 4.01
N LEU A 99 19.28 10.76 3.28
CA LEU A 99 19.76 9.71 2.38
C LEU A 99 20.09 8.42 3.15
N GLN A 100 20.88 8.50 4.22
CA GLN A 100 21.21 7.33 5.05
C GLN A 100 19.97 6.70 5.68
N THR A 101 19.05 7.52 6.17
CA THR A 101 17.80 7.03 6.76
C THR A 101 16.95 6.31 5.71
N SER A 102 16.82 6.85 4.50
CA SER A 102 16.05 6.22 3.42
C SER A 102 16.64 4.86 2.99
N ARG A 103 17.96 4.75 2.90
CA ARG A 103 18.66 3.48 2.62
C ARG A 103 18.43 2.45 3.72
N ARG A 104 18.57 2.84 5.00
CA ARG A 104 18.34 1.94 6.14
C ARG A 104 16.87 1.52 6.22
N ALA A 105 15.94 2.44 6.01
CA ALA A 105 14.52 2.16 5.98
C ALA A 105 14.17 1.14 4.88
N LYS A 106 14.66 1.37 3.65
CA LYS A 106 14.52 0.43 2.54
C LYS A 106 15.06 -0.95 2.90
N TYR A 107 16.29 -1.02 3.42
CA TYR A 107 16.91 -2.28 3.81
C TYR A 107 16.10 -3.05 4.86
N ILE A 108 15.68 -2.38 5.94
CA ILE A 108 14.90 -3.01 7.03
C ILE A 108 13.56 -3.55 6.51
N MET A 109 12.87 -2.77 5.68
CA MET A 109 11.55 -3.14 5.16
C MET A 109 11.67 -4.24 4.09
N GLU A 110 12.68 -4.20 3.23
CA GLU A 110 12.99 -5.29 2.29
C GLU A 110 13.27 -6.60 3.03
N ALA A 111 14.02 -6.56 4.13
CA ALA A 111 14.27 -7.74 4.97
C ALA A 111 12.99 -8.27 5.65
N ALA A 112 11.96 -7.44 5.82
CA ALA A 112 10.63 -7.84 6.26
C ALA A 112 9.74 -8.36 5.12
N GLY A 113 10.22 -8.37 3.87
CA GLY A 113 9.42 -8.69 2.68
C GLY A 113 8.41 -7.61 2.33
N MET A 114 8.64 -6.37 2.78
CA MET A 114 7.78 -5.21 2.57
C MET A 114 8.55 -4.14 1.77
N ASP A 115 8.22 -3.99 0.48
CA ASP A 115 8.91 -3.02 -0.37
C ASP A 115 8.34 -1.60 -0.17
N LEU A 116 9.21 -0.66 0.20
CA LEU A 116 8.88 0.77 0.25
C LEU A 116 8.97 1.35 -1.16
N ARG A 117 7.85 1.87 -1.64
CA ARG A 117 7.65 2.26 -3.05
C ARG A 117 7.18 3.68 -3.19
N LYS A 118 7.22 4.20 -4.41
CA LYS A 118 6.78 5.56 -4.77
C LYS A 118 7.46 6.66 -3.95
N TRP A 119 8.78 6.54 -3.76
CA TRP A 119 9.58 7.53 -3.02
C TRP A 119 9.45 8.92 -3.64
N ILE A 120 9.22 9.93 -2.80
CA ILE A 120 9.09 11.33 -3.21
C ILE A 120 9.70 12.25 -2.16
N THR A 121 10.29 13.36 -2.60
CA THR A 121 10.94 14.36 -1.76
C THR A 121 10.86 15.73 -2.41
N ASN A 122 10.95 16.79 -1.60
CA ASN A 122 11.08 18.18 -2.06
C ASN A 122 12.54 18.56 -2.38
N ASP A 123 13.53 17.75 -1.97
CA ASP A 123 14.94 17.99 -2.26
C ASP A 123 15.35 17.36 -3.60
N ALA A 124 15.72 18.19 -4.58
CA ALA A 124 16.07 17.74 -5.92
C ALA A 124 17.32 16.86 -5.95
N ASN A 125 18.30 17.11 -5.08
CA ASN A 125 19.52 16.31 -5.00
C ASN A 125 19.20 14.91 -4.47
N LEU A 126 18.32 14.82 -3.46
CA LEU A 126 17.92 13.54 -2.86
C LEU A 126 17.10 12.72 -3.85
N MET A 127 16.21 13.37 -4.60
CA MET A 127 15.47 12.76 -5.69
C MET A 127 16.41 12.19 -6.77
N GLU A 128 17.44 12.94 -7.18
CA GLU A 128 18.42 12.45 -8.16
C GLU A 128 19.22 11.27 -7.62
N GLN A 129 19.61 11.32 -6.34
CA GLN A 129 20.36 10.25 -5.70
C GLN A 129 19.55 8.95 -5.60
N TRP A 130 18.26 9.04 -5.24
CA TRP A 130 17.35 7.90 -5.24
C TRP A 130 17.16 7.29 -6.63
N LYS A 131 17.10 8.11 -7.69
CA LYS A 131 17.09 7.63 -9.08
C LYS A 131 18.37 6.87 -9.43
N LYS A 132 19.55 7.38 -9.04
CA LYS A 132 20.84 6.71 -9.24
C LYS A 132 20.90 5.36 -8.52
N GLU A 133 20.36 5.29 -7.31
CA GLU A 133 20.31 4.08 -6.48
C GLU A 133 19.13 3.15 -6.80
N LYS A 134 18.36 3.43 -7.87
CA LYS A 134 17.24 2.61 -8.34
C LYS A 134 16.17 2.40 -7.26
N PHE A 135 15.89 3.43 -6.47
CA PHE A 135 14.67 3.45 -5.66
C PHE A 135 13.46 3.52 -6.60
N ASP A 136 12.34 2.93 -6.20
CA ASP A 136 11.06 3.08 -6.89
C ASP A 136 10.50 4.49 -6.59
N VAL A 137 10.99 5.49 -7.33
CA VAL A 137 10.58 6.89 -7.15
C VAL A 137 9.23 7.14 -7.81
N HIS A 138 8.38 7.94 -7.17
CA HIS A 138 7.12 8.36 -7.78
C HIS A 138 7.42 9.14 -9.07
N PRO A 139 6.78 8.83 -10.22
CA PRO A 139 6.93 9.63 -11.42
C PRO A 139 6.35 11.02 -11.17
N VAL A 140 7.22 11.99 -10.96
CA VAL A 140 6.82 13.40 -10.86
C VAL A 140 6.54 13.87 -12.29
N HIS A 141 5.28 13.72 -12.73
CA HIS A 141 4.78 14.49 -13.87
C HIS A 141 4.60 15.92 -13.38
N GLU A 142 5.61 16.74 -13.64
CA GLU A 142 5.69 18.16 -13.27
C GLU A 142 5.72 18.42 -11.76
N THR A 143 6.78 19.11 -11.33
CA THR A 143 6.81 19.79 -10.04
C THR A 143 5.54 20.63 -9.90
N VAL A 144 4.75 20.40 -8.86
CA VAL A 144 3.73 21.37 -8.44
C VAL A 144 4.51 22.61 -8.04
N SER A 145 4.58 23.57 -8.97
CA SER A 145 5.10 24.89 -8.69
C SER A 145 4.07 25.56 -7.78
N LEU A 146 4.50 25.95 -6.57
CA LEU A 146 3.70 26.83 -5.75
C LEU A 146 3.48 28.13 -6.56
N GLY A 147 2.29 28.30 -7.15
CA GLY A 147 1.97 29.47 -7.97
C GLY A 147 1.29 29.20 -9.32
N THR A 148 1.02 27.95 -9.72
CA THR A 148 0.12 27.71 -10.87
C THR A 148 -1.32 27.53 -10.39
N ASN A 149 -2.23 28.32 -10.99
CA ASN A 149 -3.55 28.66 -10.48
C ASN A 149 -4.61 27.53 -10.53
N GLU A 150 -4.22 26.26 -10.49
CA GLU A 150 -5.14 25.12 -10.63
C GLU A 150 -5.26 24.22 -9.39
N THR A 151 -4.77 24.64 -8.22
CA THR A 151 -4.91 23.82 -7.00
C THR A 151 -5.39 24.60 -5.80
N LYS A 152 -6.49 24.10 -5.20
CA LYS A 152 -6.93 24.50 -3.86
C LYS A 152 -6.08 23.72 -2.84
N VAL A 153 -5.23 24.43 -2.11
CA VAL A 153 -4.41 23.87 -1.03
C VAL A 153 -4.89 24.47 0.28
N LEU A 154 -5.14 23.62 1.28
CA LEU A 154 -5.47 24.04 2.65
C LEU A 154 -4.47 23.35 3.59
N GLY A 155 -3.42 24.08 3.98
CA GLY A 155 -2.45 23.65 4.98
C GLY A 155 -2.79 24.27 6.33
N LEU A 156 -2.82 23.45 7.39
CA LEU A 156 -2.90 23.92 8.77
C LEU A 156 -1.68 23.41 9.55
N SER A 157 -1.08 24.40 10.25
CA SER A 157 0.14 24.50 11.06
C SER A 157 1.48 24.14 10.41
#